data_AF-A0A3D0QBY0-F1
#
_entry.id   AF-A0A3D0QBY0-F1
#
_cell.length_a   1.000
_cell.length_b   1.000
_cell.length_c   1.000
_cell.angle_alpha   90.00
_cell.angle_beta   90.00
_cell.angle_gamma   90.00
#
_symmetry.space_group_name_H-M   'P 1'
#
loop_
_entity.id
_entity.type
_entity.pdbx_description
1 polymer ?
#
loop_
_entity_poly.entity_id
_entity_poly.type
_entity_poly.pdbx_seq_one_letter_code
_entity_poly.pdbx_strand_id
1 'polypeptide(L)'
;MDTVEDLGKSFFRLLDSVGTYRIERKKGSIHITRERTFIGLHPMKSYLGINVVLDRAQAAPPASKVEKVSTNRFHHYYRITSKRELNRSFARLLREAYNLARPKG
;
A
#
# COMPACT_ATOMS: atom_id res chain seq x y z
N MET A 1 5.34 -1.47 -21.66
CA MET A 1 4.64 -0.79 -20.57
C MET A 1 4.21 -1.87 -19.58
N ASP A 2 4.37 -1.67 -18.28
CA ASP A 2 4.02 -2.72 -17.31
C ASP A 2 2.49 -2.87 -17.22
N THR A 3 1.98 -4.10 -17.28
CA THR A 3 0.54 -4.33 -17.12
C THR A 3 0.15 -4.22 -15.64
N VAL A 4 -1.13 -3.98 -15.36
CA VAL A 4 -1.63 -3.91 -13.97
C VAL A 4 -1.43 -5.25 -13.25
N GLU A 5 -1.48 -6.36 -13.98
CA GLU A 5 -1.15 -7.69 -13.45
C GLU A 5 0.34 -7.79 -13.08
N ASP A 6 1.25 -7.30 -13.93
CA ASP A 6 2.69 -7.26 -13.63
C ASP A 6 3.02 -6.39 -12.42
N LEU A 7 2.32 -5.26 -12.30
CA LEU A 7 2.41 -4.37 -11.15
C LEU A 7 1.93 -5.08 -9.87
N GLY A 8 0.80 -5.79 -9.94
CA GLY A 8 0.28 -6.60 -8.84
C GLY A 8 1.26 -7.67 -8.40
N LYS A 9 1.78 -8.48 -9.34
CA LYS A 9 2.79 -9.52 -9.06
C LYS A 9 4.06 -8.94 -8.43
N SER A 10 4.48 -7.75 -8.85
CA SER A 10 5.67 -7.10 -8.29
C SER A 10 5.41 -6.51 -6.92
N PHE A 11 4.21 -5.96 -6.70
CA PHE A 11 3.77 -5.49 -5.40
C PHE A 11 3.73 -6.64 -4.38
N PHE A 12 3.10 -7.77 -4.72
CA PHE A 12 3.03 -8.92 -3.80
C PHE A 12 4.41 -9.49 -3.49
N ARG A 13 5.29 -9.66 -4.49
CA ARG A 13 6.70 -10.05 -4.24
C ARG A 13 7.42 -9.10 -3.28
N LEU A 14 7.18 -7.80 -3.40
CA LEU A 14 7.75 -6.82 -2.48
C LEU A 14 7.15 -6.96 -1.08
N LEU A 15 5.84 -7.14 -0.98
CA LEU A 15 5.14 -7.28 0.29
C LEU A 15 5.49 -8.57 1.02
N ASP A 16 5.75 -9.67 0.31
CA ASP A 16 6.20 -10.94 0.89
C ASP A 16 7.53 -10.77 1.64
N SER A 17 8.38 -9.82 1.24
CA SER A 17 9.62 -9.46 1.94
C SER A 17 9.42 -8.58 3.20
N VAL A 18 8.18 -8.14 3.45
CA VAL A 18 7.85 -7.28 4.60
C VAL A 18 7.39 -8.11 5.79
N GLY A 19 6.57 -9.13 5.57
CA GLY A 19 6.07 -10.01 6.63
C GLY A 19 4.80 -10.76 6.24
N THR A 20 4.24 -11.52 7.18
CA THR A 20 3.00 -12.28 6.96
C THR A 20 1.77 -11.37 7.01
N TYR A 21 0.81 -11.61 6.13
CA TYR A 21 -0.42 -10.84 6.00
C TYR A 21 -1.60 -11.72 5.57
N ARG A 22 -2.81 -11.17 5.68
CA ARG A 22 -4.07 -11.74 5.20
C ARG A 22 -4.60 -10.87 4.07
N ILE A 23 -5.27 -11.52 3.11
CA ILE A 23 -5.92 -10.86 1.99
C ILE A 23 -7.44 -10.93 2.18
N GLU A 24 -8.08 -9.77 2.19
CA GLU A 24 -9.54 -9.65 2.19
C GLU A 24 -10.00 -9.02 0.87
N ARG A 25 -10.80 -9.75 0.09
CA ARG A 25 -11.34 -9.23 -1.18
C ARG A 25 -12.69 -8.57 -0.93
N LYS A 26 -12.85 -7.33 -1.39
CA LYS A 26 -14.13 -6.61 -1.44
C LYS A 26 -14.46 -6.24 -2.88
N LYS A 27 -15.72 -5.88 -3.16
CA LYS A 27 -16.13 -5.48 -4.51
C LYS A 27 -15.31 -4.27 -4.96
N GLY A 28 -14.38 -4.49 -5.89
CA GLY A 28 -13.53 -3.45 -6.48
C GLY A 28 -12.22 -3.13 -5.73
N SER A 29 -11.92 -3.79 -4.61
CA SER A 29 -10.67 -3.57 -3.89
C SER A 29 -10.14 -4.83 -3.20
N ILE A 30 -8.83 -4.88 -3.00
CA ILE A 30 -8.14 -5.92 -2.23
C ILE A 30 -7.51 -5.26 -1.01
N HIS A 31 -7.91 -5.69 0.18
CA HIS A 31 -7.37 -5.19 1.43
C HIS A 31 -6.31 -6.15 1.94
N ILE A 32 -5.16 -5.59 2.33
CA ILE A 32 -4.11 -6.33 3.01
C ILE A 32 -4.13 -5.99 4.48
N THR A 33 -4.31 -7.02 5.29
CA THR A 33 -4.53 -6.94 6.73
C THR A 33 -3.43 -7.71 7.46
N ARG A 34 -2.90 -7.16 8.53
CA ARG A 34 -2.12 -7.92 9.52
C ARG A 34 -3.02 -8.24 10.70
N GLU A 35 -3.19 -7.25 11.58
CA GLU A 35 -4.24 -7.19 12.60
C GLU A 35 -5.22 -6.07 12.28
N ARG A 36 -4.74 -5.02 11.61
CA ARG A 36 -5.55 -3.97 10.98
C ARG A 36 -5.21 -3.88 9.49
N THR A 37 -6.15 -3.43 8.67
CA THR A 37 -5.90 -3.14 7.24
C THR A 37 -4.91 -1.99 7.12
N PHE A 38 -3.81 -2.23 6.40
CA PHE A 38 -2.74 -1.25 6.22
C PHE A 38 -2.44 -0.94 4.74
N ILE A 39 -2.91 -1.78 3.81
CA ILE A 39 -2.90 -1.51 2.37
C ILE A 39 -4.28 -1.74 1.77
N GLY A 40 -4.68 -0.87 0.86
CA GLY A 40 -5.78 -1.11 -0.08
C GLY A 40 -5.28 -1.06 -1.52
N LEU A 41 -5.48 -2.13 -2.28
CA LEU A 41 -5.15 -2.20 -3.71
C LEU A 41 -6.40 -2.01 -4.55
N HIS A 42 -6.25 -1.20 -5.60
CA HIS A 42 -7.28 -0.87 -6.58
C HIS A 42 -6.71 -1.09 -7.98
N PRO A 43 -6.89 -2.28 -8.57
CA PRO A 43 -6.54 -2.51 -9.97
C PRO A 43 -7.37 -1.58 -10.87
N MET A 44 -6.70 -0.74 -11.65
CA MET A 44 -7.34 0.19 -12.58
C MET A 44 -6.99 -0.20 -14.01
N LYS A 45 -7.59 0.45 -15.03
CA LYS A 45 -7.35 0.09 -16.43
C LYS A 45 -5.87 0.22 -16.86
N SER A 46 -5.15 1.22 -16.33
CA SER A 46 -3.79 1.57 -16.79
C SER A 46 -2.75 1.70 -15.68
N TYR A 47 -3.13 1.45 -14.41
CA TYR A 47 -2.24 1.62 -13.27
C TYR A 47 -2.75 0.79 -12.08
N LEU A 48 -1.89 0.56 -11.09
CA LEU A 48 -2.27 -0.02 -9.81
C LEU A 48 -2.40 1.10 -8.77
N GLY A 49 -3.62 1.33 -8.28
CA GLY A 49 -3.86 2.24 -7.16
C GLY A 49 -3.50 1.55 -5.84
N ILE A 50 -2.69 2.20 -5.02
CA ILE A 50 -2.27 1.67 -3.71
C ILE A 50 -2.54 2.72 -2.64
N ASN A 51 -3.44 2.43 -1.71
CA ASN A 51 -3.57 3.16 -0.46
C ASN A 51 -2.64 2.55 0.58
N VAL A 52 -1.75 3.37 1.14
CA VAL A 52 -0.88 3.00 2.27
C VAL A 52 -1.30 3.77 3.51
N VAL A 53 -1.54 3.05 4.60
CA VAL A 53 -1.95 3.63 5.89
C VAL A 53 -0.70 4.00 6.71
N LEU A 54 -0.57 5.28 7.06
CA LEU A 54 0.47 5.79 7.97
C LEU A 54 -0.16 6.63 9.08
N ASP A 55 0.62 6.95 10.12
CA ASP A 55 0.22 7.81 11.25
C ASP A 55 0.69 9.27 11.12
N ARG A 56 1.28 9.62 9.97
CA ARG A 56 1.77 10.97 9.61
C ARG A 56 1.19 11.43 8.27
N ALA A 57 1.13 12.73 8.03
CA ALA A 57 0.51 13.30 6.83
C ALA A 57 1.44 13.39 5.61
N GLN A 58 2.75 13.37 5.82
CA GLN A 58 3.75 13.45 4.75
C GLN A 58 4.43 12.10 4.61
N ALA A 59 4.71 11.70 3.37
CA ALA A 59 5.37 10.44 3.04
C ALA A 59 6.45 10.64 1.98
N ALA A 60 7.43 9.73 1.96
CA ALA A 60 8.47 9.66 0.93
C ALA A 60 8.50 8.22 0.38
N PRO A 61 8.23 7.99 -0.92
CA PRO A 61 7.90 8.99 -1.95
C PRO A 61 6.59 9.76 -1.68
N PRO A 62 6.38 10.94 -2.28
CA PRO A 62 5.14 11.69 -2.10
C PRO A 62 3.96 10.94 -2.73
N ALA A 63 2.84 10.95 -2.03
CA ALA A 63 1.59 10.36 -2.52
C ALA A 63 0.89 11.27 -3.52
N SER A 64 0.15 10.70 -4.47
CA SER A 64 -0.70 11.46 -5.39
C SER A 64 -1.88 12.13 -4.68
N LYS A 65 -2.33 11.55 -3.55
CA LYS A 65 -3.36 12.12 -2.67
C LYS A 65 -3.11 11.65 -1.24
N VAL A 66 -3.34 12.51 -0.26
CA VAL A 66 -3.35 12.16 1.17
C VAL A 66 -4.71 12.50 1.76
N GLU A 67 -5.28 11.57 2.52
CA GLU A 67 -6.57 11.74 3.19
C GLU A 67 -6.44 11.38 4.67
N LYS A 68 -6.80 12.29 5.57
CA LYS A 68 -6.84 12.02 7.01
C LYS A 68 -8.12 11.25 7.31
N VAL A 69 -7.98 10.01 7.80
CA VAL A 69 -9.13 9.15 8.11
C VAL A 69 -9.42 9.05 9.61
N SER A 70 -8.45 9.38 10.46
CA SER A 70 -8.66 9.62 11.90
C SER A 70 -7.51 10.46 12.48
N THR A 71 -7.52 10.72 13.79
CA THR A 71 -6.49 11.52 14.49
C THR A 71 -5.07 11.08 14.14
N ASN A 72 -4.82 9.76 14.12
CA ASN A 72 -3.49 9.15 13.91
C ASN A 72 -3.46 8.23 12.68
N ARG A 73 -4.27 8.51 11.65
CA ARG A 73 -4.38 7.63 10.50
C ARG A 73 -4.62 8.42 9.22
N PHE A 74 -3.77 8.19 8.24
CA PHE A 74 -3.76 8.84 6.94
C PHE A 74 -3.68 7.79 5.83
N HIS A 75 -4.52 7.91 4.82
CA HIS A 75 -4.44 7.16 3.58
C HIS A 75 -3.58 7.92 2.58
N HIS A 76 -2.47 7.31 2.16
CA HIS A 76 -1.59 7.81 1.13
C HIS A 76 -1.84 7.03 -0.15
N TYR A 77 -2.43 7.69 -1.14
CA TYR A 77 -2.75 7.07 -2.43
C TYR A 77 -1.60 7.24 -3.42
N TYR A 78 -1.13 6.13 -3.97
CA TYR A 78 -0.11 6.06 -5.00
C TYR A 78 -0.69 5.49 -6.28
N ARG A 79 -0.36 6.13 -7.41
CA ARG A 79 -0.68 5.66 -8.75
C ARG A 79 0.54 5.00 -9.36
N ILE A 80 0.65 3.68 -9.24
CA ILE A 80 1.80 2.94 -9.77
C ILE A 80 1.56 2.60 -11.23
N THR A 81 2.46 3.04 -12.10
CA THR A 81 2.43 2.81 -13.56
C THR A 81 3.62 1.98 -14.05
N SER A 82 4.67 1.88 -13.24
CA SER A 82 5.84 1.04 -13.50
C SER A 82 6.33 0.31 -12.26
N LYS A 83 6.86 -0.91 -12.46
CA LYS A 83 7.57 -1.70 -11.44
C LYS A 83 8.74 -0.94 -10.82
N ARG A 84 9.34 0.04 -11.52
CA ARG A 84 10.43 0.88 -11.00
C ARG A 84 10.02 1.76 -9.83
N GLU A 85 8.74 2.09 -9.71
CA GLU A 85 8.20 2.86 -8.59
C GLU A 85 8.13 2.03 -7.31
N LEU A 86 8.02 0.70 -7.44
CA LEU A 86 8.06 -0.28 -6.35
C LEU A 86 9.52 -0.56 -5.90
N ASN A 87 10.27 0.50 -5.68
CA ASN A 87 11.69 0.46 -5.31
C ASN A 87 11.90 0.40 -3.79
N ARG A 88 13.16 0.53 -3.36
CA ARG A 88 13.56 0.50 -1.94
C ARG A 88 12.85 1.54 -1.07
N SER A 89 12.52 2.72 -1.61
CA SER A 89 11.79 3.74 -0.86
C SER A 89 10.35 3.30 -0.60
N PHE A 90 9.69 2.74 -1.61
CA PHE A 90 8.35 2.17 -1.43
C PHE A 90 8.37 0.96 -0.49
N ALA A 91 9.41 0.13 -0.55
CA ALA A 91 9.59 -1.00 0.38
C ALA A 91 9.65 -0.55 1.86
N ARG A 92 10.39 0.53 2.15
CA ARG A 92 10.44 1.13 3.50
C ARG A 92 9.07 1.61 3.95
N LEU A 93 8.31 2.22 3.04
CA LEU A 93 6.94 2.67 3.30
C LEU A 93 5.99 1.51 3.65
N LEU A 94 6.07 0.39 2.91
CA LEU A 94 5.28 -0.80 3.20
C LEU A 94 5.63 -1.39 4.56
N ARG A 95 6.92 -1.40 4.93
CA ARG A 95 7.38 -1.88 6.24
C ARG A 95 6.89 -0.99 7.39
N GLU A 96 6.90 0.32 7.20
CA GLU A 96 6.33 1.26 8.17
C GLU A 96 4.84 1.01 8.39
N ALA A 97 4.06 0.95 7.30
CA ALA A 97 2.63 0.65 7.36
C ALA A 97 2.34 -0.71 8.01
N TYR A 98 3.15 -1.73 7.72
CA TYR A 98 3.07 -3.06 8.33
C TYR A 98 3.29 -3.05 9.84
N ASN A 99 4.25 -2.24 10.31
CA ASN A 99 4.53 -2.09 11.74
C ASN A 99 3.40 -1.34 12.46
N LEU A 100 2.84 -0.31 11.83
CA LEU A 100 1.67 0.43 12.33
C LEU A 100 0.38 -0.41 12.35
N ALA A 101 0.32 -1.46 11.52
CA ALA A 101 -0.81 -2.38 11.48
C ALA A 101 -0.96 -3.24 12.75
N ARG A 102 0.06 -3.25 13.63
CA ARG A 102 0.01 -3.84 14.97
C ARG A 102 -0.52 -2.80 15.97
N PRO A 103 -1.45 -3.14 16.87
CA PRO A 103 -1.82 -2.29 17.99
C PRO A 103 -0.58 -1.88 18.79
N LYS A 104 -0.60 -0.64 19.28
CA LYS A 104 0.26 -0.25 20.39
C LYS A 104 -0.33 -0.95 21.62
N GLY A 105 0.47 -1.83 22.23
CA GLY A 105 0.13 -2.44 23.52
C GLY A 105 0.08 -1.40 24.62
#